data_AF-A0A1S4VR65-F1
#
_entry.id   AF-A0A1S4VR65-F1
#
_cell.length_a   1.000
_cell.length_b   1.000
_cell.length_c   1.000
_cell.angle_alpha   90.00
_cell.angle_beta   90.00
_cell.angle_gamma   90.00
#
_symmetry.space_group_name_H-M   'P 1'
#
loop_
_entity.id
_entity.type
_entity.pdbx_description
1 polymer ?
#
loop_
_entity_poly.entity_id
_entity_poly.type
_entity_poly.pdbx_seq_one_letter_code
_entity_poly.pdbx_strand_id
1 'polypeptide(L)'
;MSELLALADRGAGVPLRELALVGLTAAITTFFCTGGVRMFATRVGAVAYPRERDVHLQPTPRMGGLGMYLGVCAAIFLASQLPALTRGFVYSSGMPAVVVAGGIIMVVGLIDDKWGLDALTKFAGQVTAASVLVTMGVAWSMIYIPFGGVGTIVLDQMSSILVTLALTVSIVNAMNFVDGLDGLAAGLGLITAAAICVFSVGLLRSHGGDVLYYPPAVISVVLAGACLGFLPHNFHRARIFMGDSGSMLIGLMLAAASTTAAGPISQSSYGAKDMFVLLSPFLLVIAVMLVPALDALLAIIRRTRAGRSPFSPDKMHLHHRLLQIGHSHRKAVLIIYLWVAIIAFGAASTIFFEPRYAGAVVVGAIGIAIVATVIPLLRREEANRVLETESDPTPSA
;
A
#
# COMPACT_ATOMS: atom_id res chain seq x y z
N MET A 1 -8.21 -4.72 41.46
CA MET A 1 -9.15 -5.49 40.62
C MET A 1 -10.36 -4.65 40.22
N SER A 2 -10.96 -3.88 41.13
CA SER A 2 -12.13 -3.01 40.88
C SER A 2 -11.85 -1.83 39.93
N GLU A 3 -10.69 -1.18 40.00
CA GLU A 3 -10.33 -0.10 39.05
C GLU A 3 -10.06 -0.60 37.62
N LEU A 4 -9.55 -1.83 37.49
CA LEU A 4 -9.28 -2.48 36.20
C LEU A 4 -10.59 -2.86 35.49
N LEU A 5 -11.62 -3.23 36.27
CA LEU A 5 -12.99 -3.43 35.78
C LEU A 5 -13.72 -2.12 35.50
N ALA A 6 -13.48 -1.06 36.28
CA ALA A 6 -14.05 0.27 36.02
C ALA A 6 -13.49 0.94 34.75
N LEU A 7 -12.27 0.55 34.33
CA LEU A 7 -11.67 0.93 33.05
C LEU A 7 -12.21 0.10 31.86
N ALA A 8 -12.78 -1.07 32.12
CA ALA A 8 -13.41 -1.92 31.10
C ALA A 8 -14.79 -1.40 30.66
N ASP A 9 -15.48 -0.66 31.54
CA ASP A 9 -16.86 -0.20 31.35
C ASP A 9 -16.99 1.19 30.70
N ARG A 10 -15.85 1.84 30.40
CA ARG A 10 -15.80 3.04 29.58
C ARG A 10 -15.17 2.69 28.26
N GLY A 11 -16.00 2.50 27.22
CA GLY A 11 -15.55 2.53 25.84
C GLY A 11 -14.74 3.81 25.65
N ALA A 12 -13.41 3.69 25.59
CA ALA A 12 -12.57 4.80 25.22
C ALA A 12 -12.99 5.13 23.78
N GLY A 13 -13.66 6.27 23.60
CA GLY A 13 -14.05 6.71 22.27
C GLY A 13 -12.85 6.68 21.32
N VAL A 14 -13.12 6.61 20.02
CA VAL A 14 -12.07 6.50 19.00
C VAL A 14 -10.97 7.56 19.23
N PRO A 15 -9.71 7.14 19.49
CA PRO A 15 -8.62 8.04 19.87
C PRO A 15 -8.01 8.73 18.65
N LEU A 16 -8.81 9.54 17.96
CA LEU A 16 -8.44 10.18 16.70
C LEU A 16 -7.22 11.10 16.86
N ARG A 17 -7.09 11.76 18.03
CA ARG A 17 -5.97 12.67 18.33
C ARG A 17 -4.67 11.90 18.45
N GLU A 18 -4.71 10.76 19.11
CA GLU A 18 -3.58 9.86 19.33
C GLU A 18 -3.16 9.19 18.02
N LEU A 19 -4.12 8.72 17.20
CA LEU A 19 -3.84 8.20 15.87
C LEU A 19 -3.18 9.27 14.97
N ALA A 20 -3.70 10.50 14.98
CA ALA A 20 -3.10 11.60 14.23
C ALA A 20 -1.68 11.93 14.72
N LEU A 21 -1.46 11.97 16.04
CA LEU A 21 -0.14 12.20 16.64
C LEU A 21 0.87 11.11 16.25
N VAL A 22 0.45 9.84 16.28
CA VAL A 22 1.27 8.70 15.87
C VAL A 22 1.62 8.77 14.37
N GLY A 23 0.64 9.06 13.52
CA GLY A 23 0.86 9.25 12.08
C GLY A 23 1.81 10.41 11.78
N LEU A 24 1.65 11.55 12.45
CA LEU A 24 2.55 12.71 12.33
C LEU A 24 3.96 12.37 12.80
N THR A 25 4.08 11.59 13.88
CA THR A 25 5.39 11.13 14.39
C THR A 25 6.08 10.26 13.35
N ALA A 26 5.37 9.33 12.70
CA ALA A 26 5.91 8.53 11.61
C ALA A 26 6.36 9.42 10.43
N ALA A 27 5.56 10.41 10.05
CA ALA A 27 5.86 11.32 8.95
C ALA A 27 7.08 12.21 9.22
N ILE A 28 7.11 12.87 10.37
CA ILE A 28 8.19 13.78 10.77
C ILE A 28 9.50 13.00 10.92
N THR A 29 9.45 11.88 11.64
CA THR A 29 10.64 11.04 11.86
C THR A 29 11.16 10.50 10.53
N THR A 30 10.29 9.98 9.67
CA THR A 30 10.70 9.50 8.34
C THR A 30 11.30 10.62 7.51
N PHE A 31 10.69 11.81 7.49
CA PHE A 31 11.20 12.95 6.72
C PHE A 31 12.65 13.30 7.12
N PHE A 32 12.93 13.45 8.42
CA PHE A 32 14.28 13.79 8.88
C PHE A 32 15.26 12.62 8.72
N CYS A 33 14.85 11.39 9.06
CA CYS A 33 15.69 10.20 8.93
C CYS A 33 16.06 9.93 7.47
N THR A 34 15.13 10.06 6.52
CA THR A 34 15.40 9.88 5.09
C THR A 34 16.46 10.87 4.58
N GLY A 35 16.45 12.11 5.05
CA GLY A 35 17.51 13.09 4.76
C GLY A 35 18.89 12.60 5.22
N GLY A 36 18.99 12.05 6.44
CA GLY A 36 20.20 11.45 6.98
C GLY A 36 20.64 10.18 6.24
N VAL A 37 19.69 9.28 5.97
CA VAL A 37 19.91 8.03 5.23
C VAL A 37 20.44 8.30 3.83
N ARG A 38 20.00 9.37 3.16
CA ARG A 38 20.56 9.78 1.86
C ARG A 38 22.06 10.07 1.93
N MET A 39 22.52 10.74 2.98
CA MET A 39 23.96 10.99 3.19
C MET A 39 24.71 9.71 3.57
N PHE A 40 24.08 8.79 4.28
CA PHE A 40 24.65 7.50 4.61
C PHE A 40 24.79 6.60 3.38
N ALA A 41 23.72 6.46 2.58
CA ALA A 41 23.67 5.64 1.38
C ALA A 41 24.74 6.03 0.35
N THR A 42 24.97 7.34 0.17
CA THR A 42 26.06 7.85 -0.68
C THR A 42 27.46 7.45 -0.16
N ARG A 43 27.69 7.49 1.16
CA ARG A 43 28.98 7.08 1.74
C ARG A 43 29.24 5.58 1.65
N VAL A 44 28.22 4.75 1.79
CA VAL A 44 28.36 3.27 1.71
C VAL A 44 28.31 2.73 0.28
N GLY A 45 28.20 3.61 -0.72
CA GLY A 45 28.15 3.23 -2.14
C GLY A 45 26.83 2.60 -2.58
N ALA A 46 25.77 2.70 -1.78
CA ALA A 46 24.44 2.22 -2.13
C ALA A 46 23.76 3.22 -3.08
N VAL A 47 24.26 3.29 -4.32
CA VAL A 47 23.80 4.22 -5.35
C VAL A 47 23.34 3.43 -6.57
N ALA A 48 22.16 3.75 -7.08
CA ALA A 48 21.68 3.26 -8.35
C ALA A 48 22.25 4.14 -9.47
N TYR A 49 23.13 3.55 -10.28
CA TYR A 49 23.69 4.22 -11.45
C TYR A 49 22.74 4.10 -12.64
N PRO A 50 22.47 5.20 -13.37
CA PRO A 50 21.71 5.16 -14.61
C PRO A 50 22.31 4.17 -15.59
N ARG A 51 21.51 3.21 -16.07
CA ARG A 51 21.83 2.49 -17.30
C ARG A 51 21.36 3.36 -18.46
N GLU A 52 21.86 3.14 -19.69
CA GLU A 52 21.46 3.86 -20.93
C GLU A 52 19.93 3.87 -21.23
N ARG A 53 19.12 3.28 -20.36
CA ARG A 53 17.71 2.90 -20.53
C ARG A 53 16.81 3.46 -19.42
N ASP A 54 17.39 4.08 -18.38
CA ASP A 54 16.64 4.63 -17.25
C ASP A 54 16.24 6.08 -17.51
N VAL A 55 15.05 6.48 -17.05
CA VAL A 55 14.56 7.87 -17.15
C VAL A 55 15.40 8.84 -16.29
N HIS A 56 16.20 8.28 -15.37
CA HIS A 56 17.06 9.02 -14.45
C HIS A 56 18.44 9.26 -15.06
N LEU A 57 18.82 10.54 -15.20
CA LEU A 57 20.12 10.94 -15.76
C LEU A 57 21.22 11.06 -14.69
N GLN A 58 20.91 10.85 -13.41
CA GLN A 58 21.85 11.07 -12.30
C GLN A 58 21.88 9.87 -11.33
N PRO A 59 23.07 9.50 -10.81
CA PRO A 59 23.21 8.49 -9.77
C PRO A 59 22.38 8.85 -8.54
N THR A 60 21.41 8.01 -8.20
CA THR A 60 20.45 8.29 -7.12
C THR A 60 20.66 7.28 -5.99
N PRO A 61 20.81 7.72 -4.73
CA PRO A 61 20.98 6.81 -3.59
C PRO A 61 19.76 5.88 -3.43
N ARG A 62 20.01 4.63 -3.04
CA ARG A 62 19.00 3.60 -2.66
C ARG A 62 19.11 3.32 -1.16
N MET A 63 18.16 2.62 -0.54
CA MET A 63 17.98 2.42 0.92
C MET A 63 17.06 3.43 1.64
N GLY A 64 16.20 4.17 0.91
CA GLY A 64 15.23 5.07 1.52
C GLY A 64 14.27 4.39 2.51
N GLY A 65 14.06 3.08 2.35
CA GLY A 65 13.28 2.24 3.28
C GLY A 65 13.77 2.28 4.73
N LEU A 66 15.07 2.46 4.97
CA LEU A 66 15.61 2.59 6.33
C LEU A 66 15.01 3.79 7.06
N GLY A 67 14.85 4.93 6.37
CA GLY A 67 14.23 6.11 6.94
C GLY A 67 12.76 5.86 7.31
N MET A 68 12.04 5.14 6.45
CA MET A 68 10.65 4.75 6.71
C MET A 68 10.55 3.81 7.91
N TYR A 69 11.41 2.80 8.00
CA TYR A 69 11.40 1.85 9.11
C TYR A 69 11.70 2.50 10.45
N LEU A 70 12.64 3.44 10.50
CA LEU A 70 12.91 4.22 11.72
C LEU A 70 11.69 5.05 12.13
N GLY A 71 10.98 5.65 11.17
CA GLY A 71 9.72 6.34 11.43
C GLY A 71 8.61 5.42 11.95
N VAL A 72 8.50 4.21 11.38
CA VAL A 72 7.57 3.17 11.86
C VAL A 72 7.89 2.78 13.30
N CYS A 73 9.17 2.51 13.61
CA CYS A 73 9.60 2.14 14.96
C CYS A 73 9.32 3.25 15.97
N ALA A 74 9.65 4.51 15.64
CA ALA A 74 9.41 5.65 16.52
C ALA A 74 7.93 5.87 16.79
N ALA A 75 7.08 5.75 15.77
CA ALA A 75 5.64 5.94 15.90
C ALA A 75 4.97 4.80 16.68
N ILE A 76 5.36 3.55 16.45
CA ILE A 76 4.87 2.40 17.23
C ILE A 76 5.34 2.48 18.68
N PHE A 77 6.59 2.90 18.90
CA PHE A 77 7.09 3.17 20.25
C PHE A 77 6.25 4.24 20.93
N LEU A 78 6.00 5.39 20.28
CA LEU A 78 5.11 6.42 20.85
C LEU A 78 3.71 5.89 21.14
N ALA A 79 3.11 5.13 20.21
CA ALA A 79 1.80 4.52 20.40
C ALA A 79 1.75 3.61 21.64
N SER A 80 2.85 2.90 21.95
CA SER A 80 2.94 2.06 23.17
C SER A 80 2.89 2.88 24.46
N GLN A 81 3.33 4.15 24.42
CA GLN A 81 3.38 5.06 25.57
C GLN A 81 2.07 5.86 25.77
N LEU A 82 1.15 5.84 24.79
CA LEU A 82 -0.10 6.59 24.87
C LEU A 82 -1.20 5.75 25.54
N PRO A 83 -1.75 6.16 26.71
CA PRO A 83 -2.70 5.34 27.48
C PRO A 83 -3.93 4.87 26.68
N ALA A 84 -4.40 5.69 25.73
CA ALA A 84 -5.53 5.35 24.87
C ALA A 84 -5.23 4.21 23.88
N LEU A 85 -3.95 4.01 23.51
CA LEU A 85 -3.51 3.01 22.54
C LEU A 85 -2.79 1.82 23.20
N THR A 86 -2.23 1.99 24.41
CA THR A 86 -1.49 0.93 25.13
C THR A 86 -2.32 -0.33 25.32
N ARG A 87 -3.65 -0.23 25.50
CA ARG A 87 -4.53 -1.41 25.59
C ARG A 87 -4.41 -2.29 24.35
N GLY A 88 -4.31 -1.71 23.15
CA GLY A 88 -4.13 -2.45 21.91
C GLY A 88 -2.87 -3.32 21.91
N PHE A 89 -1.80 -2.89 22.60
CA PHE A 89 -0.55 -3.66 22.72
C PHE A 89 -0.65 -4.82 23.70
N VAL A 90 -1.55 -4.74 24.68
CA VAL A 90 -1.76 -5.81 25.68
C VAL A 90 -2.60 -6.94 25.08
N TYR A 91 -3.64 -6.58 24.32
CA TYR A 91 -4.60 -7.55 23.77
C TYR A 91 -4.31 -7.97 22.33
N SER A 92 -3.34 -7.33 21.66
CA SER A 92 -2.92 -7.70 20.31
C SER A 92 -1.41 -7.60 20.14
N SER A 93 -0.84 -8.64 19.55
CA SER A 93 0.54 -8.73 19.13
C SER A 93 0.81 -8.09 17.76
N GLY A 94 -0.20 -7.53 17.09
CA GLY A 94 -0.06 -7.00 15.73
C GLY A 94 0.95 -5.87 15.59
N MET A 95 0.99 -4.93 16.54
CA MET A 95 1.94 -3.80 16.50
C MET A 95 3.39 -4.24 16.77
N PRO A 96 3.69 -5.06 17.79
CA PRO A 96 5.02 -5.68 17.90
C PRO A 96 5.41 -6.53 16.69
N ALA A 97 4.46 -7.28 16.12
CA ALA A 97 4.73 -8.17 14.98
C ALA A 97 5.24 -7.40 13.75
N VAL A 98 4.63 -6.26 13.42
CA VAL A 98 5.11 -5.45 12.28
C VAL A 98 6.48 -4.82 12.51
N VAL A 99 6.88 -4.54 13.75
CA VAL A 99 8.23 -4.04 14.06
C VAL A 99 9.26 -5.16 13.85
N VAL A 100 9.00 -6.35 14.38
CA VAL A 100 9.95 -7.49 14.28
C VAL A 100 10.03 -8.01 12.85
N ALA A 101 8.89 -8.34 12.24
CA ALA A 101 8.84 -8.79 10.85
C ALA A 101 9.32 -7.69 9.88
N GLY A 102 8.99 -6.42 10.16
CA GLY A 102 9.48 -5.26 9.43
C GLY A 102 11.00 -5.13 9.51
N GLY A 103 11.61 -5.45 10.66
CA GLY A 103 13.07 -5.47 10.83
C GLY A 103 13.73 -6.55 9.98
N ILE A 104 13.14 -7.75 9.94
CA ILE A 104 13.63 -8.84 9.09
C ILE A 104 13.56 -8.44 7.62
N ILE A 105 12.40 -7.97 7.15
CA ILE A 105 12.22 -7.61 5.74
C ILE A 105 13.06 -6.40 5.34
N MET A 106 13.29 -5.47 6.27
CA MET A 106 14.18 -4.33 6.11
C MET A 106 15.62 -4.80 5.91
N VAL A 107 16.12 -5.69 6.77
CA VAL A 107 17.49 -6.23 6.63
C VAL A 107 17.67 -6.94 5.28
N VAL A 108 16.72 -7.79 4.89
CA VAL A 108 16.74 -8.46 3.58
C VAL A 108 16.78 -7.44 2.44
N GLY A 109 15.91 -6.45 2.47
CA GLY A 109 15.85 -5.41 1.44
C GLY A 109 17.08 -4.50 1.42
N LEU A 110 17.71 -4.22 2.57
CA LEU A 110 18.96 -3.46 2.63
C LEU A 110 20.14 -4.25 2.07
N ILE A 111 20.16 -5.56 2.27
CA ILE A 111 21.16 -6.46 1.67
C ILE A 111 20.97 -6.47 0.15
N ASP A 112 19.73 -6.62 -0.33
CA ASP A 112 19.42 -6.55 -1.76
C ASP A 112 19.79 -5.19 -2.38
N ASP A 113 19.39 -4.09 -1.72
CA ASP A 113 19.70 -2.73 -2.14
C ASP A 113 21.21 -2.46 -2.25
N LYS A 114 22.06 -3.20 -1.54
CA LYS A 114 23.51 -3.01 -1.63
C LYS A 114 24.18 -4.00 -2.59
N TRP A 115 23.90 -5.28 -2.41
CA TRP A 115 24.62 -6.37 -3.07
C TRP A 115 23.85 -7.04 -4.20
N GLY A 116 22.53 -6.89 -4.22
CA GLY A 116 21.62 -7.63 -5.11
C GLY A 116 21.51 -9.10 -4.68
N LEU A 117 20.31 -9.54 -4.33
CA LEU A 117 20.03 -10.94 -4.02
C LEU A 117 19.42 -11.64 -5.24
N ASP A 118 19.64 -12.96 -5.32
CA ASP A 118 18.88 -13.78 -6.25
C ASP A 118 17.43 -13.92 -5.78
N ALA A 119 16.53 -14.26 -6.71
CA ALA A 119 15.10 -14.31 -6.46
C ALA A 119 14.71 -15.30 -5.35
N LEU A 120 15.42 -16.43 -5.21
CA LEU A 120 15.11 -17.44 -4.20
C LEU A 120 15.51 -16.97 -2.80
N THR A 121 16.71 -16.39 -2.66
CA THR A 121 17.17 -15.82 -1.38
C THR A 121 16.26 -14.68 -0.92
N LYS A 122 15.87 -13.78 -1.84
CA LYS A 122 14.92 -12.71 -1.55
C LYS A 122 13.55 -13.26 -1.12
N PHE A 123 13.03 -14.26 -1.83
CA PHE A 123 11.77 -14.92 -1.49
C PHE A 123 11.83 -15.61 -0.13
N ALA A 124 12.92 -16.31 0.19
CA ALA A 124 13.12 -16.93 1.51
C ALA A 124 13.10 -15.90 2.64
N GLY A 125 13.70 -14.72 2.43
CA GLY A 125 13.63 -13.60 3.37
C GLY A 125 12.21 -13.07 3.58
N GLN A 126 11.42 -12.95 2.50
CA GLN A 126 10.01 -12.56 2.57
C GLN A 126 9.15 -13.59 3.31
N VAL A 127 9.34 -14.88 3.03
CA VAL A 127 8.65 -15.98 3.73
C VAL A 127 9.03 -16.02 5.21
N THR A 128 10.28 -15.71 5.55
CA THR A 128 10.74 -15.63 6.94
C THR A 128 10.03 -14.49 7.67
N ALA A 129 9.99 -13.28 7.09
CA ALA A 129 9.28 -12.15 7.67
C ALA A 129 7.77 -12.43 7.83
N ALA A 130 7.13 -13.04 6.82
CA ALA A 130 5.73 -13.42 6.87
C ALA A 130 5.46 -14.50 7.94
N SER A 131 6.36 -15.48 8.09
CA SER A 131 6.26 -16.50 9.15
C SER A 131 6.29 -15.87 10.54
N VAL A 132 7.12 -14.85 10.76
CA VAL A 132 7.14 -14.12 12.03
C VAL A 132 5.83 -13.38 12.31
N LEU A 133 5.20 -12.77 11.30
CA LEU A 133 3.87 -12.18 11.48
C LEU A 133 2.86 -13.22 11.97
N VAL A 134 2.82 -14.37 11.31
CA VAL A 134 1.87 -15.45 11.61
C VAL A 134 2.11 -16.05 13.00
N THR A 135 3.36 -16.33 13.37
CA THR A 135 3.68 -16.89 14.70
C THR A 135 3.42 -15.89 15.83
N MET A 136 3.51 -14.59 15.52
CA MET A 136 3.08 -13.52 16.42
C MET A 136 1.59 -13.22 16.32
N GLY A 137 0.76 -14.12 15.80
CA GLY A 137 -0.70 -14.02 15.86
C GLY A 137 -1.35 -13.09 14.82
N VAL A 138 -0.58 -12.55 13.87
CA VAL A 138 -1.14 -11.88 12.68
C VAL A 138 -1.41 -12.95 11.63
N ALA A 139 -2.55 -13.62 11.79
CA ALA A 139 -2.94 -14.74 10.95
C ALA A 139 -4.39 -14.62 10.49
N TRP A 140 -4.64 -15.08 9.27
CA TRP A 140 -5.96 -15.13 8.67
C TRP A 140 -6.67 -16.42 9.08
N SER A 141 -7.53 -16.37 10.08
CA SER A 141 -8.20 -17.56 10.63
C SER A 141 -9.60 -17.83 10.03
N MET A 142 -10.22 -16.86 9.37
CA MET A 142 -11.60 -16.98 8.89
C MET A 142 -11.80 -16.37 7.50
N ILE A 143 -12.39 -17.11 6.57
CA ILE A 143 -12.72 -16.63 5.22
C ILE A 143 -14.24 -16.61 5.05
N TYR A 144 -14.80 -15.46 4.68
CA TYR A 144 -16.20 -15.37 4.30
C TYR A 144 -16.38 -15.68 2.82
N ILE A 145 -17.22 -16.67 2.49
CA ILE A 145 -17.60 -17.00 1.11
C ILE A 145 -19.04 -16.51 0.87
N PRO A 146 -19.23 -15.45 0.06
CA PRO A 146 -20.53 -14.83 -0.15
C PRO A 146 -21.44 -15.57 -1.13
N PHE A 147 -20.94 -16.61 -1.80
CA PHE A 147 -21.66 -17.33 -2.84
C PHE A 147 -22.02 -18.74 -2.38
N GLY A 148 -23.16 -19.27 -2.84
CA GLY A 148 -23.58 -20.65 -2.57
C GLY A 148 -24.05 -20.93 -1.13
N GLY A 149 -24.31 -19.89 -0.32
CA GLY A 149 -24.81 -20.06 1.05
C GLY A 149 -23.79 -20.61 2.05
N VAL A 150 -22.51 -20.64 1.69
CA VAL A 150 -21.42 -21.24 2.49
C VAL A 150 -21.12 -20.44 3.76
N GLY A 151 -21.13 -19.10 3.68
CA GLY A 151 -20.88 -18.24 4.83
C GLY A 151 -19.40 -18.23 5.26
N THR A 152 -19.15 -18.09 6.57
CA THR A 152 -17.80 -18.02 7.13
C THR A 152 -17.20 -19.42 7.32
N ILE A 153 -16.06 -19.67 6.67
CA ILE A 153 -15.23 -20.84 6.88
C ILE A 153 -14.13 -20.49 7.89
N VAL A 154 -14.08 -21.24 8.99
CA VAL A 154 -12.93 -21.21 9.92
C VAL A 154 -11.84 -22.11 9.35
N LEU A 155 -10.67 -21.54 9.13
CA LEU A 155 -9.51 -22.28 8.64
C LEU A 155 -8.86 -23.05 9.80
N ASP A 156 -8.43 -24.27 9.54
CA ASP A 156 -7.51 -24.97 10.44
C ASP A 156 -6.16 -24.23 10.49
N GLN A 157 -5.35 -24.57 11.49
CA GLN A 157 -4.07 -23.90 11.73
C GLN A 157 -3.14 -23.94 10.52
N MET A 158 -3.05 -25.07 9.81
CA MET A 158 -2.17 -25.21 8.66
C MET A 158 -2.65 -24.36 7.49
N SER A 159 -3.96 -24.41 7.19
CA SER A 159 -4.55 -23.59 6.13
C SER A 159 -4.42 -22.09 6.42
N SER A 160 -4.66 -21.67 7.66
CA SER A 160 -4.48 -20.27 8.11
C SER A 160 -3.05 -19.78 7.89
N ILE A 161 -2.05 -20.58 8.29
CA ILE A 161 -0.63 -20.27 8.08
C ILE A 161 -0.33 -20.13 6.59
N LEU A 162 -0.69 -21.14 5.79
CA LEU A 162 -0.38 -21.17 4.34
C LEU A 162 -1.02 -20.00 3.59
N VAL A 163 -2.30 -19.72 3.86
CA VAL A 163 -3.02 -18.60 3.26
C VAL A 163 -2.37 -17.28 3.66
N THR A 164 -2.07 -17.08 4.94
CA THR A 164 -1.47 -15.81 5.40
C THR A 164 -0.08 -15.59 4.80
N LEU A 165 0.76 -16.64 4.73
CA LEU A 165 2.08 -16.58 4.09
C LEU A 165 1.95 -16.24 2.61
N ALA A 166 1.11 -16.96 1.87
CA ALA A 166 0.92 -16.75 0.44
C ALA A 166 0.44 -15.33 0.13
N LEU A 167 -0.53 -14.83 0.89
CA LEU A 167 -1.07 -13.48 0.74
C LEU A 167 -0.06 -12.40 1.10
N THR A 168 0.62 -12.55 2.24
CA THR A 168 1.63 -11.58 2.69
C THR A 168 2.76 -11.46 1.66
N VAL A 169 3.32 -12.59 1.22
CA VAL A 169 4.41 -12.60 0.25
C VAL A 169 3.94 -12.08 -1.11
N SER A 170 2.69 -12.35 -1.51
CA SER A 170 2.12 -11.80 -2.74
C SER A 170 2.00 -10.28 -2.70
N ILE A 171 1.50 -9.71 -1.59
CA ILE A 171 1.37 -8.25 -1.41
C ILE A 171 2.75 -7.58 -1.37
N VAL A 172 3.72 -8.19 -0.68
CA VAL A 172 5.12 -7.73 -0.65
C VAL A 172 5.70 -7.67 -2.06
N ASN A 173 5.57 -8.75 -2.85
CA ASN A 173 6.08 -8.76 -4.22
C ASN A 173 5.32 -7.79 -5.12
N ALA A 174 3.99 -7.68 -4.99
CA ALA A 174 3.19 -6.71 -5.75
C ALA A 174 3.67 -5.27 -5.50
N MET A 175 3.91 -4.90 -4.24
CA MET A 175 4.47 -3.58 -3.90
C MET A 175 5.88 -3.37 -4.45
N ASN A 176 6.72 -4.41 -4.43
CA ASN A 176 8.05 -4.35 -5.02
C ASN A 176 7.99 -4.15 -6.56
N PHE A 177 7.03 -4.78 -7.25
CA PHE A 177 6.81 -4.57 -8.69
C PHE A 177 6.27 -3.18 -9.04
N VAL A 178 5.48 -2.57 -8.14
CA VAL A 178 4.95 -1.21 -8.31
C VAL A 178 6.05 -0.15 -8.25
N ASP A 179 7.15 -0.41 -7.54
CA ASP A 179 8.27 0.51 -7.29
C ASP A 179 9.17 0.71 -8.53
N GLY A 180 8.56 1.03 -9.66
CA GLY A 180 9.24 1.31 -10.93
C GLY A 180 9.29 2.79 -11.31
N LEU A 181 8.64 3.68 -10.55
CA LEU A 181 8.60 5.12 -10.81
C LEU A 181 8.68 5.95 -9.53
N ASP A 182 9.25 7.16 -9.68
CA ASP A 182 9.37 8.17 -8.62
C ASP A 182 8.04 8.45 -7.94
N GLY A 183 7.99 8.20 -6.64
CA GLY A 183 6.82 8.44 -5.81
C GLY A 183 5.71 7.39 -5.96
N LEU A 184 5.70 6.53 -6.98
CA LEU A 184 4.53 5.69 -7.27
C LEU A 184 4.21 4.74 -6.10
N ALA A 185 5.15 3.87 -5.71
CA ALA A 185 4.90 2.90 -4.64
C ALA A 185 4.63 3.57 -3.28
N ALA A 186 5.33 4.65 -2.93
CA ALA A 186 5.11 5.37 -1.69
C ALA A 186 3.74 6.06 -1.66
N GLY A 187 3.30 6.65 -2.77
CA GLY A 187 1.98 7.27 -2.85
C GLY A 187 0.83 6.25 -2.88
N LEU A 188 1.01 5.11 -3.56
CA LEU A 188 0.03 4.01 -3.48
C LEU A 188 -0.04 3.44 -2.07
N GLY A 189 1.11 3.24 -1.41
CA GLY A 189 1.18 2.86 0.00
C GLY A 189 0.45 3.86 0.91
N LEU A 190 0.68 5.16 0.72
CA LEU A 190 0.01 6.24 1.46
C LEU A 190 -1.51 6.17 1.30
N ILE A 191 -2.01 6.11 0.07
CA ILE A 191 -3.45 6.12 -0.23
C ILE A 191 -4.12 4.86 0.32
N THR A 192 -3.51 3.69 0.09
CA THR A 192 -4.04 2.40 0.57
C THR A 192 -4.08 2.38 2.10
N ALA A 193 -2.98 2.78 2.76
CA ALA A 193 -2.90 2.82 4.21
C ALA A 193 -3.88 3.84 4.80
N ALA A 194 -4.02 5.02 4.20
CA ALA A 194 -5.01 6.00 4.64
C ALA A 194 -6.45 5.47 4.52
N ALA A 195 -6.77 4.77 3.43
CA ALA A 195 -8.09 4.18 3.25
C ALA A 195 -8.35 3.04 4.24
N ILE A 196 -7.37 2.17 4.51
CA ILE A 196 -7.46 1.15 5.57
C ILE A 196 -7.63 1.81 6.94
N CYS A 197 -6.93 2.91 7.21
CA CYS A 197 -7.08 3.66 8.47
C CYS A 197 -8.49 4.22 8.63
N VAL A 198 -9.04 4.85 7.58
CA VAL A 198 -10.41 5.38 7.57
C VAL A 198 -11.42 4.25 7.81
N PHE A 199 -11.25 3.12 7.13
CA PHE A 199 -12.10 1.95 7.32
C PHE A 199 -12.01 1.40 8.75
N SER A 200 -10.79 1.26 9.29
CA SER A 200 -10.53 0.75 10.64
C SER A 200 -11.07 1.68 11.72
N VAL A 201 -11.03 2.99 11.51
CA VAL A 201 -11.68 3.98 12.39
C VAL A 201 -13.21 3.83 12.36
N GLY A 202 -13.78 3.51 11.19
CA GLY A 202 -15.19 3.19 11.05
C GLY A 202 -15.59 1.95 11.86
N LEU A 203 -14.81 0.86 11.73
CA LEU A 203 -14.97 -0.34 12.55
C LEU A 203 -14.87 -0.04 14.04
N LEU A 204 -13.87 0.75 14.43
CA LEU A 204 -13.67 1.09 15.83
C LEU A 204 -14.85 1.88 16.39
N ARG A 205 -15.46 2.76 15.58
CA ARG A 205 -16.72 3.44 15.94
C ARG A 205 -17.90 2.49 16.04
N SER A 206 -18.08 1.58 15.08
CA SER A 206 -19.24 0.68 15.05
C SER A 206 -19.23 -0.34 16.19
N HIS A 207 -18.05 -0.72 16.66
CA HIS A 207 -17.84 -1.64 17.78
C HIS A 207 -17.56 -0.93 19.11
N GLY A 208 -17.98 0.33 19.28
CA GLY A 208 -17.95 1.02 20.57
C GLY A 208 -16.55 1.29 21.14
N GLY A 209 -15.52 1.30 20.29
CA GLY A 209 -14.14 1.52 20.72
C GLY A 209 -13.46 0.26 21.26
N ASP A 210 -13.85 -0.93 20.82
CA ASP A 210 -13.23 -2.20 21.24
C ASP A 210 -11.74 -2.26 20.84
N VAL A 211 -10.92 -2.63 21.83
CA VAL A 211 -9.46 -2.72 21.79
C VAL A 211 -8.96 -3.61 20.66
N LEU A 212 -9.72 -4.64 20.29
CA LEU A 212 -9.37 -5.57 19.22
C LEU A 212 -9.27 -4.90 17.83
N TYR A 213 -9.92 -3.75 17.63
CA TYR A 213 -9.94 -3.04 16.34
C TYR A 213 -8.93 -1.88 16.25
N TYR A 214 -8.12 -1.65 17.29
CA TYR A 214 -7.06 -0.62 17.29
C TYR A 214 -5.86 -0.97 16.40
N PRO A 215 -5.32 -2.20 16.41
CA PRO A 215 -4.11 -2.55 15.65
C PRO A 215 -4.17 -2.17 14.17
N PRO A 216 -5.22 -2.47 13.39
CA PRO A 216 -5.26 -2.12 11.97
C PRO A 216 -5.26 -0.60 11.76
N ALA A 217 -5.93 0.18 12.62
CA ALA A 217 -5.91 1.65 12.55
C ALA A 217 -4.52 2.22 12.87
N VAL A 218 -3.83 1.69 13.88
CA VAL A 218 -2.48 2.13 14.25
C VAL A 218 -1.46 1.75 13.16
N ILE A 219 -1.44 0.51 12.70
CA ILE A 219 -0.49 0.05 11.67
C ILE A 219 -0.66 0.86 10.38
N SER A 220 -1.91 1.09 9.98
CA SER A 220 -2.21 1.83 8.75
C SER A 220 -1.92 3.33 8.86
N VAL A 221 -2.21 4.00 9.98
CA VAL A 221 -1.86 5.42 10.15
C VAL A 221 -0.34 5.62 10.24
N VAL A 222 0.38 4.68 10.87
CA VAL A 222 1.85 4.69 10.92
C VAL A 222 2.44 4.54 9.52
N LEU A 223 1.95 3.59 8.73
CA LEU A 223 2.40 3.39 7.35
C LEU A 223 2.07 4.61 6.47
N ALA A 224 0.86 5.16 6.58
CA ALA A 224 0.47 6.39 5.89
C ALA A 224 1.43 7.54 6.25
N GLY A 225 1.72 7.73 7.53
CA GLY A 225 2.68 8.71 8.00
C GLY A 225 4.08 8.49 7.42
N ALA A 226 4.61 7.26 7.48
CA ALA A 226 5.92 6.93 6.92
C ALA A 226 6.00 7.22 5.41
N CYS A 227 5.00 6.82 4.64
CA CYS A 227 4.91 7.13 3.21
C CYS A 227 4.84 8.64 2.96
N LEU A 228 4.04 9.38 3.75
CA LEU A 228 3.91 10.83 3.64
C LEU A 228 5.24 11.56 3.94
N GLY A 229 5.98 11.11 4.96
CA GLY A 229 7.30 11.66 5.29
C GLY A 229 8.38 11.37 4.25
N PHE A 230 8.27 10.22 3.58
CA PHE A 230 9.20 9.80 2.54
C PHE A 230 8.95 10.51 1.19
N LEU A 231 7.68 10.75 0.84
CA LEU A 231 7.28 11.26 -0.47
C LEU A 231 8.00 12.55 -0.90
N PRO A 232 8.22 13.58 -0.03
CA PRO A 232 8.98 14.77 -0.40
C PRO A 232 10.41 14.49 -0.89
N HIS A 233 11.01 13.37 -0.48
CA HIS A 233 12.35 12.95 -0.90
C HIS A 233 12.35 12.13 -2.18
N ASN A 234 11.24 11.46 -2.49
CA ASN A 234 11.12 10.49 -3.59
C ASN A 234 10.23 10.97 -4.75
N PHE A 235 9.44 12.03 -4.57
CA PHE A 235 8.59 12.57 -5.63
C PHE A 235 9.42 13.19 -6.76
N HIS A 236 8.97 13.01 -8.01
CA HIS A 236 9.74 13.37 -9.20
C HIS A 236 10.22 14.83 -9.22
N ARG A 237 11.53 15.13 -9.31
CA ARG A 237 12.67 14.21 -9.49
C ARG A 237 13.17 13.66 -8.14
N ALA A 238 13.23 12.34 -7.99
CA ALA A 238 13.62 11.70 -6.73
C ALA A 238 15.06 12.06 -6.31
N ARG A 239 15.26 12.31 -5.01
CA ARG A 239 16.56 12.54 -4.38
C ARG A 239 17.13 11.29 -3.71
N ILE A 240 16.29 10.29 -3.51
CA ILE A 240 16.59 8.97 -2.94
C ILE A 240 15.48 8.01 -3.37
N PHE A 241 15.86 6.79 -3.75
CA PHE A 241 14.94 5.70 -4.00
C PHE A 241 14.67 4.91 -2.73
N MET A 242 13.44 4.42 -2.58
CA MET A 242 13.09 3.62 -1.41
C MET A 242 13.87 2.30 -1.42
N GLY A 243 14.07 1.73 -2.62
CA GLY A 243 14.74 0.45 -2.80
C GLY A 243 13.83 -0.72 -2.42
N ASP A 244 14.37 -1.92 -2.51
CA ASP A 244 13.69 -3.13 -2.10
C ASP A 244 13.36 -3.11 -0.61
N SER A 245 14.21 -2.48 0.20
CA SER A 245 13.95 -2.24 1.61
C SER A 245 12.64 -1.49 1.87
N GLY A 246 12.37 -0.42 1.13
CA GLY A 246 11.17 0.39 1.33
C GLY A 246 9.92 -0.27 0.76
N SER A 247 9.98 -0.76 -0.48
CA SER A 247 8.81 -1.35 -1.15
C SER A 247 8.33 -2.64 -0.47
N MET A 248 9.25 -3.50 -0.03
CA MET A 248 8.90 -4.71 0.73
C MET A 248 8.33 -4.38 2.11
N LEU A 249 8.85 -3.36 2.80
CA LEU A 249 8.29 -2.89 4.08
C LEU A 249 6.84 -2.40 3.91
N ILE A 250 6.55 -1.59 2.88
CA ILE A 250 5.18 -1.13 2.60
C ILE A 250 4.26 -2.33 2.39
N GLY A 251 4.66 -3.29 1.57
CA GLY A 251 3.85 -4.48 1.31
C GLY A 251 3.58 -5.32 2.56
N LEU A 252 4.60 -5.52 3.40
CA LEU A 252 4.45 -6.25 4.67
C LEU A 252 3.46 -5.54 5.61
N MET A 253 3.59 -4.21 5.75
CA MET A 253 2.70 -3.44 6.62
C MET A 253 1.26 -3.39 6.10
N LEU A 254 1.05 -3.31 4.78
CA LEU A 254 -0.29 -3.40 4.18
C LEU A 254 -0.91 -4.78 4.40
N ALA A 255 -0.12 -5.85 4.26
CA ALA A 255 -0.58 -7.21 4.54
C ALA A 255 -0.95 -7.38 6.02
N ALA A 256 -0.13 -6.86 6.93
CA ALA A 256 -0.42 -6.91 8.36
C ALA A 256 -1.66 -6.07 8.73
N ALA A 257 -1.80 -4.86 8.19
CA ALA A 257 -2.97 -4.00 8.44
C ALA A 257 -4.27 -4.63 7.92
N SER A 258 -4.26 -5.24 6.73
CA SER A 258 -5.45 -5.91 6.20
C SER A 258 -5.79 -7.20 6.94
N THR A 259 -4.79 -7.99 7.33
CA THR A 259 -4.98 -9.25 8.08
C THR A 259 -5.52 -8.98 9.49
N THR A 260 -4.94 -8.00 10.19
CA THR A 260 -5.41 -7.60 11.53
C THR A 260 -6.78 -6.94 11.51
N ALA A 261 -7.20 -6.32 10.40
CA ALA A 261 -8.55 -5.79 10.24
C ALA A 261 -9.61 -6.90 10.01
N ALA A 262 -9.23 -8.01 9.38
CA ALA A 262 -10.12 -9.13 9.12
C ALA A 262 -10.32 -10.07 10.34
N GLY A 263 -9.31 -10.17 11.21
CA GLY A 263 -9.24 -11.16 12.30
C GLY A 263 -10.26 -11.05 13.47
N PRO A 264 -10.69 -9.86 13.94
CA PRO A 264 -11.50 -9.77 15.15
C PRO A 264 -13.01 -9.95 14.97
N ILE A 265 -13.52 -10.13 13.75
CA ILE A 265 -14.96 -9.92 13.52
C ILE A 265 -15.77 -11.10 14.08
N SER A 266 -16.49 -10.78 15.17
CA SER A 266 -17.30 -11.67 15.98
C SER A 266 -18.28 -12.53 15.17
N GLN A 267 -18.34 -13.79 15.57
CA GLN A 267 -19.14 -14.91 15.07
C GLN A 267 -20.69 -14.70 15.08
N SER A 268 -21.19 -13.53 15.48
CA SER A 268 -22.57 -13.36 15.95
C SER A 268 -23.40 -12.29 15.22
N SER A 269 -22.97 -11.75 14.09
CA SER A 269 -23.82 -10.87 13.27
C SER A 269 -23.50 -11.09 11.79
N TYR A 270 -24.38 -11.80 11.09
CA TYR A 270 -24.26 -12.05 9.67
C TYR A 270 -25.58 -11.71 8.96
N GLY A 271 -25.66 -10.48 8.47
CA GLY A 271 -26.51 -10.05 7.36
C GLY A 271 -25.67 -9.68 6.13
N ALA A 272 -26.31 -9.40 4.99
CA ALA A 272 -25.61 -9.03 3.75
C ALA A 272 -24.74 -7.75 3.85
N LYS A 273 -24.93 -6.92 4.89
CA LYS A 273 -24.05 -5.79 5.21
C LYS A 273 -22.68 -6.26 5.74
N ASP A 274 -22.60 -7.40 6.41
CA ASP A 274 -21.37 -7.94 7.02
C ASP A 274 -20.40 -8.51 5.98
N MET A 275 -20.91 -8.87 4.79
CA MET A 275 -20.12 -9.35 3.64
C MET A 275 -19.10 -8.33 3.14
N PHE A 276 -19.49 -7.06 3.02
CA PHE A 276 -18.59 -6.00 2.58
C PHE A 276 -17.64 -5.59 3.70
N VAL A 277 -18.11 -5.62 4.95
CA VAL A 277 -17.31 -5.23 6.12
C VAL A 277 -16.19 -6.25 6.41
N LEU A 278 -16.46 -7.56 6.33
CA LEU A 278 -15.46 -8.62 6.62
C LEU A 278 -14.32 -8.67 5.59
N LEU A 279 -14.64 -8.56 4.30
CA LEU A 279 -13.67 -8.74 3.23
C LEU A 279 -13.03 -7.42 2.79
N SER A 280 -13.58 -6.26 3.17
CA SER A 280 -13.18 -4.97 2.59
C SER A 280 -11.73 -4.57 2.82
N PRO A 281 -11.04 -4.79 3.95
CA PRO A 281 -9.64 -4.35 4.07
C PRO A 281 -8.72 -5.07 3.10
N PHE A 282 -8.96 -6.37 2.90
CA PHE A 282 -8.17 -7.21 2.00
C PHE A 282 -8.60 -7.10 0.55
N LEU A 283 -9.90 -7.05 0.28
CA LEU A 283 -10.42 -6.69 -1.05
C LEU A 283 -9.95 -5.29 -1.44
N LEU A 284 -9.76 -4.37 -0.49
CA LEU A 284 -9.19 -3.05 -0.73
C LEU A 284 -7.71 -3.17 -1.09
N VAL A 285 -6.90 -3.92 -0.33
CA VAL A 285 -5.49 -4.17 -0.72
C VAL A 285 -5.41 -4.85 -2.09
N ILE A 286 -6.20 -5.90 -2.34
CA ILE A 286 -6.25 -6.54 -3.66
C ILE A 286 -6.70 -5.56 -4.72
N ALA A 287 -7.82 -4.85 -4.56
CA ALA A 287 -8.37 -3.96 -5.58
C ALA A 287 -7.41 -2.82 -5.92
N VAL A 288 -6.70 -2.29 -4.93
CA VAL A 288 -5.66 -1.28 -5.13
C VAL A 288 -4.43 -1.86 -5.82
N MET A 289 -3.98 -3.04 -5.41
CA MET A 289 -2.82 -3.71 -6.01
C MET A 289 -3.14 -4.37 -7.34
N LEU A 290 -4.42 -4.59 -7.68
CA LEU A 290 -4.85 -5.28 -8.88
C LEU A 290 -4.45 -4.50 -10.12
N VAL A 291 -4.56 -3.17 -10.11
CA VAL A 291 -4.23 -2.35 -11.28
C VAL A 291 -2.73 -2.46 -11.64
N PRO A 292 -1.78 -2.24 -10.70
CA PRO A 292 -0.36 -2.45 -10.98
C PRO A 292 0.01 -3.93 -11.20
N ALA A 293 -0.55 -4.86 -10.41
CA ALA A 293 -0.23 -6.28 -10.52
C ALA A 293 -0.74 -6.88 -11.84
N LEU A 294 -1.92 -6.47 -12.30
CA LEU A 294 -2.46 -6.89 -13.60
C LEU A 294 -1.61 -6.33 -14.75
N ASP A 295 -1.10 -5.11 -14.65
CA ASP A 295 -0.18 -4.57 -15.65
C ASP A 295 1.13 -5.36 -15.71
N ALA A 296 1.72 -5.68 -14.55
CA ALA A 296 2.90 -6.53 -14.46
C ALA A 296 2.63 -7.94 -15.02
N LEU A 297 1.49 -8.54 -14.68
CA LEU A 297 1.06 -9.86 -15.16
C LEU A 297 0.81 -9.85 -16.67
N LEU A 298 0.10 -8.85 -17.20
CA LEU A 298 -0.13 -8.71 -18.64
C LEU A 298 1.17 -8.49 -19.40
N ALA A 299 2.14 -7.79 -18.81
CA ALA A 299 3.48 -7.68 -19.36
C ALA A 299 4.21 -9.04 -19.35
N ILE A 300 4.09 -9.83 -18.28
CA ILE A 300 4.64 -11.19 -18.23
C ILE A 300 4.00 -12.05 -19.33
N ILE A 301 2.67 -12.13 -19.40
CA ILE A 301 1.92 -12.93 -20.39
C ILE A 301 2.30 -12.53 -21.82
N ARG A 302 2.41 -11.23 -22.12
CA ARG A 302 2.82 -10.73 -23.44
C ARG A 302 4.24 -11.17 -23.80
N ARG A 303 5.17 -11.19 -22.83
CA ARG A 303 6.55 -11.64 -23.02
C ARG A 303 6.64 -13.13 -23.28
N THR A 304 5.96 -13.95 -22.46
CA THR A 304 5.94 -15.41 -22.66
C THR A 304 5.25 -15.80 -23.97
N ARG A 305 4.17 -15.11 -24.35
CA ARG A 305 3.54 -15.31 -25.67
C ARG A 305 4.46 -14.92 -26.84
N ALA A 306 5.39 -13.99 -26.64
CA ALA A 306 6.40 -13.61 -27.61
C ALA A 306 7.67 -14.49 -27.56
N GLY A 307 7.65 -15.61 -26.82
CA GLY A 307 8.79 -16.52 -26.67
C GLY A 307 9.97 -15.95 -25.87
N ARG A 308 9.78 -14.82 -25.18
CA ARG A 308 10.80 -14.20 -24.35
C ARG A 308 10.64 -14.63 -22.89
N SER A 309 11.75 -14.64 -22.15
CA SER A 309 11.73 -14.92 -20.72
C SER A 309 10.74 -13.98 -19.99
N PRO A 310 9.97 -14.46 -18.99
CA PRO A 310 9.16 -13.63 -18.11
C PRO A 310 9.92 -12.44 -17.51
N PHE A 311 11.23 -12.61 -17.29
CA PHE A 311 12.14 -11.61 -16.71
C PHE A 311 12.83 -10.73 -17.76
N SER A 312 12.54 -10.93 -19.04
CA SER A 312 13.06 -10.05 -20.10
C SER A 312 12.48 -8.64 -19.96
N PRO A 313 13.24 -7.56 -20.23
CA PRO A 313 12.73 -6.19 -20.11
C PRO A 313 11.58 -5.93 -21.11
N ASP A 314 10.46 -5.35 -20.65
CA ASP A 314 9.33 -4.94 -21.48
C ASP A 314 9.06 -3.42 -21.31
N LYS A 315 8.72 -2.74 -22.42
CA LYS A 315 8.49 -1.29 -22.50
C LYS A 315 7.02 -0.90 -22.36
N MET A 316 6.15 -1.84 -22.01
CA MET A 316 4.70 -1.73 -22.14
C MET A 316 3.97 -1.84 -20.79
N HIS A 317 4.52 -1.19 -19.76
CA HIS A 317 3.83 -0.98 -18.49
C HIS A 317 2.82 0.17 -18.57
N LEU A 318 1.82 0.18 -17.70
CA LEU A 318 0.69 1.11 -17.68
C LEU A 318 1.17 2.57 -17.65
N HIS A 319 2.24 2.84 -16.92
CA HIS A 319 2.86 4.15 -16.90
C HIS A 319 3.55 4.52 -18.22
N HIS A 320 4.19 3.57 -18.91
CA HIS A 320 4.73 3.81 -20.25
C HIS A 320 3.60 4.08 -21.26
N ARG A 321 2.46 3.40 -21.14
CA ARG A 321 1.28 3.69 -21.98
C ARG A 321 0.74 5.09 -21.72
N LEU A 322 0.66 5.52 -20.46
CA LEU A 322 0.26 6.89 -20.12
C LEU A 322 1.25 7.93 -20.67
N LEU A 323 2.55 7.65 -20.63
CA LEU A 323 3.58 8.49 -21.26
C LEU A 323 3.41 8.54 -22.79
N GLN A 324 3.14 7.40 -23.45
CA GLN A 324 2.89 7.31 -24.90
C GLN A 324 1.61 8.06 -25.33
N ILE A 325 0.60 8.07 -24.45
CA ILE A 325 -0.64 8.85 -24.57
C ILE A 325 -0.40 10.37 -24.48
N GLY A 326 0.79 10.80 -24.01
CA GLY A 326 1.18 12.21 -23.91
C GLY A 326 1.15 12.78 -22.50
N HIS A 327 0.95 11.95 -21.47
CA HIS A 327 1.12 12.42 -20.09
C HIS A 327 2.60 12.61 -19.76
N SER A 328 2.92 13.65 -18.98
CA SER A 328 4.23 13.74 -18.32
C SER A 328 4.33 12.71 -17.19
N HIS A 329 5.55 12.32 -16.79
CA HIS A 329 5.78 11.37 -15.68
C HIS A 329 4.96 11.71 -14.41
N ARG A 330 5.00 12.97 -13.96
CA ARG A 330 4.21 13.45 -12.82
C ARG A 330 2.70 13.24 -12.99
N LYS A 331 2.16 13.57 -14.17
CA LYS A 331 0.73 13.40 -14.48
C LYS A 331 0.33 11.93 -14.49
N ALA A 332 1.15 11.05 -15.06
CA ALA A 332 0.88 9.62 -15.07
C ALA A 332 0.77 9.06 -13.64
N VAL A 333 1.71 9.42 -12.75
CA VAL A 333 1.67 9.02 -11.33
C VAL A 333 0.42 9.57 -10.63
N LEU A 334 0.08 10.85 -10.82
CA LEU A 334 -1.11 11.46 -10.21
C LEU A 334 -2.43 10.84 -10.71
N ILE A 335 -2.51 10.40 -11.96
CA ILE A 335 -3.67 9.69 -12.50
C ILE A 335 -3.79 8.32 -11.85
N ILE A 336 -2.68 7.59 -11.70
CA ILE A 336 -2.69 6.30 -11.00
C ILE A 336 -3.11 6.49 -9.54
N TYR A 337 -2.63 7.54 -8.86
CA TYR A 337 -3.11 7.90 -7.52
C TYR A 337 -4.60 8.18 -7.49
N LEU A 338 -5.13 8.93 -8.47
CA LEU A 338 -6.56 9.23 -8.56
C LEU A 338 -7.39 7.94 -8.67
N TRP A 339 -7.04 7.04 -9.59
CA TRP A 339 -7.71 5.75 -9.77
C TRP A 339 -7.68 4.91 -8.50
N VAL A 340 -6.50 4.81 -7.88
CA VAL A 340 -6.34 4.07 -6.63
C VAL A 340 -7.11 4.71 -5.49
N ALA A 341 -7.12 6.04 -5.37
CA ALA A 341 -7.86 6.76 -4.34
C ALA A 341 -9.37 6.54 -4.48
N ILE A 342 -9.91 6.56 -5.70
CA ILE A 342 -11.34 6.31 -5.95
C ILE A 342 -11.72 4.90 -5.49
N ILE A 343 -10.93 3.89 -5.83
CA ILE A 343 -11.19 2.51 -5.43
C ILE A 343 -11.03 2.34 -3.91
N ALA A 344 -9.92 2.83 -3.35
CA ALA A 344 -9.58 2.65 -1.95
C ALA A 344 -10.55 3.37 -1.01
N PHE A 345 -10.79 4.67 -1.23
CA PHE A 345 -11.72 5.45 -0.42
C PHE A 345 -13.18 5.12 -0.74
N GLY A 346 -13.49 4.71 -1.97
CA GLY A 346 -14.79 4.17 -2.33
C GLY A 346 -15.13 2.94 -1.48
N ALA A 347 -14.23 1.97 -1.41
CA ALA A 347 -14.37 0.79 -0.54
C ALA A 347 -14.44 1.20 0.94
N ALA A 348 -13.53 2.05 1.41
CA ALA A 348 -13.51 2.50 2.80
C ALA A 348 -14.78 3.25 3.21
N SER A 349 -15.43 3.98 2.29
CA SER A 349 -16.64 4.77 2.56
C SER A 349 -17.87 3.91 2.92
N THR A 350 -17.88 2.62 2.54
CA THR A 350 -19.00 1.71 2.78
C THR A 350 -19.27 1.43 4.26
N ILE A 351 -18.30 1.70 5.14
CA ILE A 351 -18.50 1.61 6.60
C ILE A 351 -19.33 2.77 7.16
N PHE A 352 -19.35 3.91 6.48
CA PHE A 352 -20.06 5.12 6.91
C PHE A 352 -21.36 5.37 6.13
N PHE A 353 -21.40 4.94 4.86
CA PHE A 353 -22.50 5.18 3.94
C PHE A 353 -23.05 3.86 3.41
N GLU A 354 -24.34 3.83 3.07
CA GLU A 354 -24.91 2.66 2.44
C GLU A 354 -24.22 2.35 1.09
N PRO A 355 -24.00 1.06 0.76
CA PRO A 355 -23.27 0.67 -0.45
C PRO A 355 -23.80 1.29 -1.75
N ARG A 356 -25.12 1.56 -1.84
CA ARG A 356 -25.73 2.23 -3.00
C ARG A 356 -25.22 3.66 -3.22
N TYR A 357 -25.08 4.44 -2.14
CA TYR A 357 -24.63 5.83 -2.24
C TYR A 357 -23.13 5.90 -2.45
N ALA A 358 -22.37 5.06 -1.73
CA ALA A 358 -20.94 4.90 -1.95
C ALA A 358 -20.63 4.50 -3.41
N GLY A 359 -21.36 3.51 -3.94
CA GLY A 359 -21.24 3.06 -5.33
C GLY A 359 -21.56 4.15 -6.35
N ALA A 360 -22.62 4.94 -6.13
CA ALA A 360 -22.97 6.05 -7.02
C ALA A 360 -21.86 7.12 -7.09
N VAL A 361 -21.29 7.49 -5.94
CA VAL A 361 -20.16 8.43 -5.87
C VAL A 361 -18.93 7.87 -6.58
N VAL A 362 -18.62 6.58 -6.37
CA VAL A 362 -17.51 5.91 -7.05
C VAL A 362 -17.69 5.91 -8.57
N VAL A 363 -18.89 5.61 -9.07
CA VAL A 363 -19.19 5.64 -10.52
C VAL A 363 -19.00 7.05 -11.09
N GLY A 364 -19.50 8.08 -10.40
CA GLY A 364 -19.29 9.47 -10.81
C GLY A 364 -17.81 9.85 -10.84
N ALA A 365 -17.06 9.45 -9.81
CA ALA A 365 -15.62 9.70 -9.73
C ALA A 365 -14.82 8.95 -10.81
N ILE A 366 -15.23 7.71 -11.16
CA ILE A 366 -14.66 6.95 -12.29
C ILE A 366 -14.87 7.73 -13.60
N GLY A 367 -16.04 8.31 -13.82
CA GLY A 367 -16.30 9.16 -15.00
C GLY A 367 -15.31 10.32 -15.10
N ILE A 368 -15.08 11.03 -13.99
CA ILE A 368 -14.10 12.13 -13.91
C ILE A 368 -12.68 11.62 -14.18
N ALA A 369 -12.29 10.48 -13.61
CA ALA A 369 -10.97 9.89 -13.81
C ALA A 369 -10.73 9.44 -15.26
N ILE A 370 -11.75 8.91 -15.94
CA ILE A 370 -11.68 8.56 -17.37
C ILE A 370 -11.42 9.82 -18.18
N VAL A 371 -12.19 10.90 -17.96
CA VAL A 371 -11.99 12.17 -18.66
C VAL A 371 -10.57 12.69 -18.41
N ALA A 372 -10.11 12.72 -17.16
CA ALA A 372 -8.75 13.15 -16.80
C ALA A 372 -7.66 12.32 -17.51
N THR A 373 -7.89 11.01 -17.70
CA THR A 373 -6.96 10.10 -18.37
C THR A 373 -6.90 10.36 -19.88
N VAL A 374 -8.03 10.67 -20.51
CA VAL A 374 -8.16 10.77 -21.98
C VAL A 374 -7.87 12.18 -22.53
N ILE A 375 -7.92 13.24 -21.71
CA ILE A 375 -7.67 14.64 -22.15
C ILE A 375 -6.45 14.82 -23.07
N PRO A 376 -5.27 14.22 -22.81
CA PRO A 376 -4.12 14.42 -23.70
C PRO A 376 -4.26 13.77 -25.08
N LEU A 377 -5.01 12.67 -25.20
CA LEU A 377 -5.32 12.07 -26.50
C LEU A 377 -6.16 13.02 -27.34
N LEU A 378 -7.19 13.60 -26.74
CA LEU A 378 -8.09 14.54 -27.43
C LEU A 378 -7.34 15.79 -27.89
N ARG A 379 -6.46 16.35 -27.04
CA ARG A 379 -5.63 17.49 -27.41
C ARG A 379 -4.65 17.18 -28.54
N ARG A 380 -4.17 15.94 -28.63
CA ARG A 380 -3.27 15.49 -29.71
C ARG A 380 -4.02 15.32 -31.02
N GLU A 381 -5.23 14.77 -30.98
CA GLU A 381 -6.10 14.66 -32.17
C GLU A 381 -6.53 16.03 -32.68
N GLU A 382 -6.87 16.97 -31.79
CA GLU A 382 -7.17 18.36 -32.17
C GLU A 382 -5.98 19.05 -32.81
N ALA A 383 -4.78 18.93 -32.23
CA ALA A 383 -3.56 19.50 -32.81
C ALA A 383 -3.24 18.92 -34.19
N ASN A 384 -3.43 17.61 -34.40
CA ASN A 384 -3.23 16.97 -35.69
C ASN A 384 -4.27 17.44 -36.74
N ARG A 385 -5.54 17.62 -36.35
CA ARG A 385 -6.59 18.13 -37.25
C ARG A 385 -6.34 19.57 -37.70
N VAL A 386 -5.81 20.43 -36.82
CA VAL A 386 -5.43 21.80 -37.18
C VAL A 386 -4.28 21.81 -38.20
N LEU A 387 -3.28 20.94 -38.02
CA LEU A 387 -2.17 20.82 -38.97
C LEU A 387 -2.62 20.28 -40.34
N GLU A 388 -3.55 19.32 -40.37
CA GLU A 388 -4.12 18.80 -41.63
C GLU A 388 -4.89 19.89 -42.39
N THR A 389 -5.67 20.71 -41.68
CA THR A 389 -6.45 21.82 -42.29
C THR A 389 -5.60 23.00 -42.77
N GLU A 390 -4.46 23.29 -42.14
CA GLU A 390 -3.51 24.30 -42.64
C GLU A 390 -2.66 23.79 -43.81
N SER A 391 -2.49 22.46 -43.95
CA SER A 391 -1.67 21.84 -44.98
C SER A 391 -2.39 21.54 -46.30
N ASP A 392 -3.69 21.80 -46.38
CA ASP A 392 -4.50 21.63 -47.60
C ASP A 392 -4.62 22.99 -48.32
N PRO A 393 -3.73 23.32 -49.28
CA PRO A 393 -3.94 24.50 -50.10
C PRO A 393 -5.12 24.17 -51.02
N THR A 394 -6.28 24.76 -50.73
CA THR A 394 -7.39 24.84 -51.70
C THR A 394 -6.80 25.17 -53.09
N PRO A 395 -7.06 24.37 -54.15
CA PRO A 395 -6.64 24.76 -55.47
C PRO A 395 -7.41 26.03 -55.82
N SER A 396 -6.69 27.14 -56.00
CA SER A 396 -7.26 28.37 -56.53
C SER A 396 -7.94 28.08 -57.86
N ALA A 397 -9.26 28.35 -57.89
CA ALA A 397 -10.10 28.25 -59.08
C ALA A 397 -9.67 29.21 -60.19
#